data_AF-A0A9P1DVE3-F1
#
_entry.id   AF-A0A9P1DVE3-F1
#
_cell.length_a   1.000
_cell.length_b   1.000
_cell.length_c   1.000
_cell.angle_alpha   90.00
_cell.angle_beta   90.00
_cell.angle_gamma   90.00
#
_symmetry.space_group_name_H-M   'P 1'
#
loop_
_entity.id
_entity.type
_entity.pdbx_description
1 polymer ?
#
loop_
_entity_poly.entity_id
_entity_poly.type
_entity_poly.pdbx_seq_one_letter_code
_entity_poly.pdbx_strand_id
1 'polypeptide(L)'
;MEQKRLTTQRKRSACGQLRTLALELGVEEGNAHLDMTIQQFDSLANDLEMRCTTPQQHGKLRQVVAHFHNRPASAPLTWLSTGDCSTRTRRQRSGSGWTAVPAAVPRLFVHLQFKPLWGAHVGRLPSLDWNIGVSEALECDNGAAVDWTSLRCVVFVGVRPDAAPCTARGPRLRQALDHGHFYVYANKVGTLRVETSGYIPWEDYPVKGWWLDNLWTEHKLSHDVYLEYSYRVRIGFMGRQRQIDCVREHERKLAFQAQQRQVADALALLMRPFRPEVLSRLQPWVSQYQSVQLRYKFLVLRGGSQTGKSTLAKSLGHLFGWRRPFVQTVQSAEAPDLKAYSPEEHGYILFDNVNHMDFILNERALFQANNDLHTLGASRTGIYSYSVWLFRCPLVVTVDLSAVWEGSEPWLADNMFELFLDGPCYL
;
A
#
# COMPACT_ATOMS: atom_id res chain seq x y z
N MET A 1 1.56 -18.54 18.17
CA MET A 1 1.59 -17.06 18.15
C MET A 1 2.71 -16.49 19.01
N GLU A 2 2.97 -17.06 20.18
CA GLU A 2 4.02 -16.60 21.11
C GLU A 2 5.44 -16.74 20.56
N GLN A 3 5.76 -17.86 19.90
CA GLN A 3 7.03 -18.04 19.17
C GLN A 3 7.26 -16.98 18.08
N LYS A 4 6.23 -16.60 17.30
CA LYS A 4 6.34 -15.56 16.27
C LYS A 4 6.59 -14.17 16.88
N ARG A 5 5.97 -13.85 18.03
CA ARG A 5 6.22 -12.59 18.75
C ARG A 5 7.62 -12.52 19.35
N LEU A 6 8.10 -13.61 19.93
CA LEU A 6 9.46 -13.74 20.46
C LEU A 6 10.52 -13.58 19.36
N THR A 7 10.28 -14.12 18.15
CA THR A 7 11.20 -13.92 17.01
C THR A 7 11.26 -12.48 16.51
N THR A 8 10.15 -11.73 16.53
CA THR A 8 10.13 -10.33 16.08
C THR A 8 10.79 -9.39 17.08
N GLN A 9 10.53 -9.57 18.38
CA GLN A 9 11.15 -8.75 19.43
C GLN A 9 12.67 -8.95 19.50
N ARG A 10 13.12 -10.19 19.32
CA ARG A 10 14.55 -10.54 19.28
C ARG A 10 15.28 -9.92 18.10
N LYS A 11 14.70 -10.01 16.89
CA LYS A 11 15.29 -9.39 15.69
C LYS A 11 15.44 -7.88 15.85
N ARG A 12 14.41 -7.22 16.40
CA ARG A 12 14.46 -5.79 16.73
C ARG A 12 15.55 -5.45 17.74
N SER A 13 15.73 -6.30 18.77
CA SER A 13 16.81 -6.12 19.75
C SER A 13 18.20 -6.24 19.11
N ALA A 14 18.41 -7.23 18.24
CA ALA A 14 19.67 -7.40 17.52
C ALA A 14 19.96 -6.24 16.54
N CYS A 15 18.96 -5.76 15.80
CA CYS A 15 19.10 -4.58 14.95
C CYS A 15 19.46 -3.33 15.75
N GLY A 16 18.87 -3.16 16.94
CA GLY A 16 19.24 -2.07 17.86
C GLY A 16 20.69 -2.14 18.32
N GLN A 17 21.18 -3.34 18.69
CA GLN A 17 22.57 -3.53 19.09
C GLN A 17 23.56 -3.30 17.95
N LEU A 18 23.22 -3.74 16.73
CA LEU A 18 24.05 -3.52 15.54
C LEU A 18 24.19 -2.02 15.24
N ARG A 19 23.09 -1.26 15.41
CA ARG A 19 23.09 0.20 15.26
C ARG A 19 23.98 0.89 16.29
N THR A 20 23.92 0.48 17.56
CA THR A 20 24.80 1.03 18.59
C THR A 20 26.28 0.80 18.25
N LEU A 21 26.62 -0.39 17.75
CA LEU A 21 27.99 -0.69 17.33
C LEU A 21 28.43 0.12 16.10
N ALA A 22 27.53 0.37 15.14
CA ALA A 22 27.82 1.23 13.99
C ALA A 22 28.16 2.67 14.42
N LEU A 23 27.44 3.21 15.40
CA LEU A 23 27.72 4.53 15.98
C LEU A 23 29.06 4.55 16.72
N GLU A 24 29.39 3.51 17.50
CA GLU A 24 30.70 3.36 18.16
C GLU A 24 31.87 3.36 17.16
N LEU A 25 31.63 2.89 15.93
CA LEU A 25 32.62 2.82 14.85
C LEU A 25 32.66 4.06 13.95
N GLY A 26 31.95 5.14 14.33
CA GLY A 26 31.94 6.39 13.57
C GLY A 26 31.23 6.30 12.22
N VAL A 27 30.34 5.32 12.04
CA VAL A 27 29.46 5.24 10.88
C VAL A 27 28.24 6.13 11.15
N GLU A 28 28.35 7.42 10.82
CA GLU A 28 27.21 8.35 10.93
C GLU A 28 26.09 7.91 9.98
N GLU A 29 24.88 7.76 10.54
CA GLU A 29 23.64 7.38 9.84
C GLU A 29 23.68 6.09 9.00
N GLY A 30 24.28 5.02 9.52
CA GLY A 30 24.02 3.69 8.96
C GLY A 30 22.50 3.40 8.96
N ASN A 31 21.96 2.99 7.79
CA ASN A 31 20.56 2.65 7.47
C ASN A 31 19.93 1.52 8.33
N ALA A 32 20.35 1.37 9.59
CA ALA A 32 19.85 0.40 10.54
C ALA A 32 18.49 0.84 11.10
N HIS A 33 17.43 0.65 10.32
CA HIS A 33 16.07 0.69 10.83
C HIS A 33 15.84 -0.48 11.81
N LEU A 34 14.94 -0.31 12.79
CA LEU A 34 14.58 -1.39 13.73
C LEU A 34 13.96 -2.61 13.02
N ASP A 35 13.49 -2.44 11.78
CA ASP A 35 12.87 -3.46 10.95
C ASP A 35 13.67 -3.69 9.64
N MET A 36 14.94 -4.09 9.76
CA MET A 36 15.76 -4.52 8.61
C MET A 36 15.35 -5.91 8.10
N THR A 37 15.42 -6.10 6.78
CA THR A 37 15.42 -7.44 6.18
C THR A 37 16.69 -8.21 6.54
N ILE A 38 16.68 -9.54 6.41
CA ILE A 38 17.85 -10.39 6.69
C ILE A 38 19.03 -9.98 5.80
N GLN A 39 18.80 -9.71 4.52
CA GLN A 39 19.84 -9.29 3.58
C GLN A 39 20.46 -7.94 3.93
N GLN A 40 19.64 -6.97 4.35
CA GLN A 40 20.13 -5.67 4.82
C GLN A 40 20.98 -5.82 6.11
N PHE A 41 20.57 -6.73 7.01
CA PHE A 41 21.31 -7.00 8.24
C PHE A 41 22.68 -7.59 7.95
N ASP A 42 22.74 -8.60 7.07
CA ASP A 42 24.00 -9.26 6.70
C ASP A 42 24.94 -8.32 5.93
N SER A 43 24.41 -7.49 5.03
CA SER A 43 25.21 -6.47 4.32
C SER A 43 25.85 -5.49 5.29
N LEU A 44 25.07 -4.94 6.23
CA LEU A 44 25.59 -3.99 7.22
C LEU A 44 26.58 -4.66 8.19
N ALA A 45 26.33 -5.91 8.59
CA ALA A 45 27.25 -6.64 9.46
C ALA A 45 28.61 -6.86 8.78
N ASN A 46 28.64 -7.19 7.50
CA ASN A 46 29.89 -7.33 6.72
C ASN A 46 30.63 -6.01 6.59
N ASP A 47 29.92 -4.90 6.33
CA ASP A 47 30.52 -3.57 6.25
C ASP A 47 31.14 -3.14 7.59
N LEU A 48 30.49 -3.47 8.72
CA LEU A 48 31.02 -3.21 10.06
C LEU A 48 32.19 -4.13 10.41
N GLU A 49 32.21 -5.37 9.92
CA GLU A 49 33.32 -6.30 10.14
C GLU A 49 34.63 -5.75 9.58
N MET A 50 34.57 -5.13 8.40
CA MET A 50 35.72 -4.46 7.76
C MET A 50 36.19 -3.19 8.49
N ARG A 51 35.38 -2.64 9.40
CA ARG A 51 35.66 -1.40 10.15
C ARG A 51 36.02 -1.64 11.62
N CYS A 52 35.86 -2.86 12.11
CA CYS A 52 36.29 -3.22 13.45
C CYS A 52 37.82 -3.22 13.51
N THR A 53 38.39 -2.50 14.47
CA THR A 53 39.84 -2.37 14.64
C THR A 53 40.35 -3.08 15.89
N THR A 54 39.44 -3.48 16.79
CA THR A 54 39.78 -4.13 18.07
C THR A 54 39.12 -5.51 18.21
N PRO A 55 39.78 -6.47 18.89
CA PRO A 55 39.18 -7.78 19.19
C PRO A 55 37.84 -7.69 19.93
N GLN A 56 37.67 -6.67 20.77
CA GLN A 56 36.45 -6.41 21.52
C GLN A 56 35.28 -6.04 20.60
N GLN A 57 35.52 -5.21 19.58
CA GLN A 57 34.50 -4.85 18.57
C GLN A 57 34.09 -6.06 17.73
N HIS A 58 35.05 -6.87 17.28
CA HIS A 58 34.75 -8.12 16.57
C HIS A 58 33.93 -9.08 17.44
N GLY A 59 34.24 -9.17 18.75
CA GLY A 59 33.46 -9.96 19.70
C GLY A 59 32.01 -9.49 19.82
N LYS A 60 31.79 -8.17 19.97
CA LYS A 60 30.45 -7.57 20.01
C LYS A 60 29.68 -7.84 18.71
N LEU A 61 30.29 -7.61 17.54
CA LEU A 61 29.65 -7.83 16.24
C LEU A 61 29.20 -9.30 16.07
N ARG A 62 30.08 -10.25 16.36
CA ARG A 62 29.76 -11.70 16.28
C ARG A 62 28.62 -12.09 17.22
N GLN A 63 28.57 -11.53 18.42
CA GLN A 63 27.49 -11.78 19.37
C GLN A 63 26.14 -11.28 18.83
N VAL A 64 26.12 -10.09 18.22
CA VAL A 64 24.92 -9.50 17.63
C VAL A 64 24.43 -10.31 16.41
N VAL A 65 25.34 -10.72 15.53
CA VAL A 65 25.02 -11.58 14.36
C VAL A 65 24.50 -12.96 14.78
N ALA A 66 25.16 -13.59 15.77
CA ALA A 66 24.73 -14.86 16.35
C ALA A 66 23.33 -14.73 17.01
N HIS A 67 23.09 -13.61 17.71
CA HIS A 67 21.81 -13.31 18.31
C HIS A 67 20.70 -13.13 17.26
N PHE A 68 20.97 -12.50 16.12
CA PHE A 68 20.02 -12.32 15.02
C PHE A 68 19.67 -13.64 14.31
N HIS A 69 20.68 -14.46 13.97
CA HIS A 69 20.51 -15.70 13.19
C HIS A 69 20.17 -16.94 13.99
N ASN A 70 20.09 -16.82 15.32
CA ASN A 70 19.87 -17.95 16.22
C ASN A 70 20.93 -19.05 16.10
N ARG A 71 22.20 -18.65 15.93
CA ARG A 71 23.35 -19.54 16.02
C ARG A 71 24.02 -19.32 17.39
N PRO A 72 24.49 -20.36 18.09
CA PRO A 72 25.39 -20.16 19.23
C PRO A 72 26.66 -19.48 18.71
N ALA A 73 27.12 -18.42 19.37
CA ALA A 73 28.38 -17.76 19.02
C ALA A 73 29.52 -18.78 19.15
N SER A 74 30.28 -19.01 18.08
CA SER A 74 31.46 -19.88 18.12
C SER A 74 32.47 -19.31 19.11
N ALA A 75 32.86 -20.11 20.10
CA ALA A 75 33.79 -19.73 21.15
C ALA A 75 35.18 -19.34 20.58
N PRO A 76 35.90 -18.41 21.22
CA PRO A 76 37.31 -18.20 20.92
C PRO A 76 38.13 -19.42 21.35
N LEU A 77 39.15 -19.76 20.53
CA LEU A 77 40.14 -20.79 20.82
C LEU A 77 40.75 -20.58 22.21
N THR A 78 40.62 -21.61 23.03
CA THR A 78 41.06 -21.71 24.43
C THR A 78 42.57 -21.56 24.59
N TRP A 79 42.98 -20.73 25.56
CA TRP A 79 44.19 -20.95 26.35
C TRP A 79 43.79 -21.12 27.81
N LEU A 80 44.44 -22.10 28.46
CA LEU A 80 44.24 -22.60 29.81
C LEU A 80 44.41 -21.53 30.89
N SER A 81 43.57 -21.58 31.94
CA SER A 81 44.01 -21.46 33.36
C SER A 81 42.81 -21.47 34.34
N THR A 82 42.73 -22.54 35.12
CA THR A 82 42.24 -22.71 36.51
C THR A 82 41.43 -21.61 37.21
N GLY A 83 40.38 -22.01 37.93
CA GLY A 83 39.83 -21.20 39.03
C GLY A 83 38.46 -21.63 39.54
N ASP A 84 38.45 -22.18 40.74
CA ASP A 84 37.38 -22.81 41.52
C ASP A 84 36.13 -21.99 41.92
N CYS A 85 35.15 -22.74 42.44
CA CYS A 85 34.30 -22.46 43.62
C CYS A 85 32.84 -21.94 43.48
N SER A 86 31.92 -22.92 43.63
CA SER A 86 30.92 -23.04 44.71
C SER A 86 29.65 -22.14 44.82
N THR A 87 28.50 -22.83 44.65
CA THR A 87 27.34 -22.98 45.56
C THR A 87 26.30 -21.87 45.86
N ARG A 88 25.02 -22.33 45.80
CA ARG A 88 23.84 -22.04 46.68
C ARG A 88 23.16 -20.66 46.52
N THR A 89 21.83 -20.46 46.62
CA THR A 89 20.72 -21.26 47.18
C THR A 89 19.36 -20.77 46.64
N ARG A 90 18.41 -21.70 46.64
CA ARG A 90 16.95 -21.62 46.50
C ARG A 90 16.27 -20.76 47.58
N ARG A 91 15.19 -20.04 47.23
CA ARG A 91 14.17 -19.59 48.20
C ARG A 91 12.76 -19.67 47.61
N GLN A 92 11.93 -20.52 48.22
CA GLN A 92 10.48 -20.57 48.07
C GLN A 92 9.82 -19.41 48.83
N ARG A 93 8.66 -18.95 48.34
CA ARG A 93 7.63 -18.29 49.15
C ARG A 93 6.23 -18.76 48.73
N SER A 94 5.52 -19.35 49.69
CA SER A 94 4.06 -19.36 49.89
C SER A 94 3.50 -17.92 49.92
N GLY A 95 2.23 -17.59 49.73
CA GLY A 95 0.95 -18.29 49.68
C GLY A 95 -0.13 -17.30 50.19
N SER A 96 -1.34 -17.35 49.61
CA SER A 96 -2.65 -16.74 50.01
C SER A 96 -3.37 -16.25 48.74
N GLY A 97 -4.66 -16.46 48.48
CA GLY A 97 -5.83 -16.69 49.31
C GLY A 97 -6.85 -15.61 48.92
N TRP A 98 -7.77 -15.90 47.99
CA TRP A 98 -8.84 -14.98 47.60
C TRP A 98 -10.20 -15.68 47.55
N THR A 99 -11.16 -15.02 48.19
CA THR A 99 -12.56 -15.36 48.39
C THR A 99 -13.38 -15.23 47.10
N ALA A 100 -14.36 -16.12 46.94
CA ALA A 100 -15.27 -16.18 45.80
C ALA A 100 -16.43 -15.18 45.94
N VAL A 101 -16.80 -14.54 44.82
CA VAL A 101 -18.02 -13.74 44.62
C VAL A 101 -18.91 -14.48 43.61
N PRO A 102 -20.25 -14.48 43.72
CA PRO A 102 -21.10 -15.36 42.92
C PRO A 102 -21.17 -14.92 41.45
N ALA A 103 -21.12 -15.89 40.54
CA ALA A 103 -21.23 -15.69 39.10
C ALA A 103 -22.69 -15.45 38.69
N ALA A 104 -22.97 -14.33 38.04
CA ALA A 104 -24.20 -14.11 37.28
C ALA A 104 -24.17 -14.93 35.98
N VAL A 105 -25.27 -15.62 35.68
CA VAL A 105 -25.44 -16.47 34.48
C VAL A 105 -25.68 -15.57 33.26
N PRO A 106 -24.87 -15.64 32.19
CA PRO A 106 -25.13 -14.86 30.98
C PRO A 106 -26.17 -15.58 30.09
N ARG A 107 -27.21 -14.85 29.67
CA ARG A 107 -28.16 -15.26 28.61
C ARG A 107 -27.60 -14.84 27.24
N LEU A 108 -27.55 -15.77 26.30
CA LEU A 108 -27.10 -15.56 24.92
C LEU A 108 -28.31 -15.15 24.05
N PHE A 109 -28.12 -14.31 23.02
CA PHE A 109 -29.17 -13.93 22.05
C PHE A 109 -28.58 -13.77 20.65
N VAL A 110 -29.43 -13.88 19.63
CA VAL A 110 -29.03 -14.13 18.24
C VAL A 110 -29.53 -13.05 17.30
N HIS A 111 -28.75 -12.81 16.25
CA HIS A 111 -28.93 -11.78 15.24
C HIS A 111 -29.19 -12.42 13.88
N LEU A 112 -30.03 -11.77 13.06
CA LEU A 112 -30.40 -12.26 11.73
C LEU A 112 -29.91 -11.29 10.68
N GLN A 113 -29.11 -11.82 9.76
CA GLN A 113 -28.58 -11.11 8.61
C GLN A 113 -29.34 -11.54 7.36
N PHE A 114 -29.78 -10.56 6.57
CA PHE A 114 -30.18 -10.78 5.17
C PHE A 114 -28.97 -10.52 4.29
N LYS A 115 -28.61 -11.48 3.44
CA LYS A 115 -27.72 -11.23 2.31
C LYS A 115 -28.51 -10.48 1.23
N PRO A 116 -28.10 -9.30 0.76
CA PRO A 116 -28.61 -8.79 -0.49
C PRO A 116 -28.02 -9.63 -1.63
N LEU A 117 -28.88 -10.26 -2.41
CA LEU A 117 -28.53 -10.74 -3.74
C LEU A 117 -28.23 -9.50 -4.60
N TRP A 118 -26.96 -9.30 -4.95
CA TRP A 118 -26.56 -8.22 -5.85
C TRP A 118 -27.12 -8.51 -7.25
N GLY A 119 -28.10 -7.71 -7.67
CA GLY A 119 -28.63 -7.74 -9.03
C GLY A 119 -30.10 -7.32 -9.18
N ALA A 120 -30.51 -6.13 -8.72
CA ALA A 120 -31.70 -5.45 -9.24
C ALA A 120 -31.74 -3.97 -8.82
N HIS A 121 -32.19 -3.13 -9.75
CA HIS A 121 -32.26 -1.67 -9.69
C HIS A 121 -32.93 -1.10 -8.42
N VAL A 122 -32.35 -0.01 -7.91
CA VAL A 122 -32.88 0.81 -6.82
C VAL A 122 -34.11 1.59 -7.29
N GLY A 123 -35.29 1.04 -7.02
CA GLY A 123 -36.55 1.80 -6.96
C GLY A 123 -36.86 2.16 -5.51
N ARG A 124 -37.19 3.43 -5.25
CA ARG A 124 -37.64 3.90 -3.91
C ARG A 124 -38.88 3.13 -3.48
N LEU A 125 -38.84 2.48 -2.33
CA LEU A 125 -40.04 2.01 -1.64
C LEU A 125 -40.55 3.10 -0.67
N PRO A 126 -41.87 3.27 -0.49
CA PRO A 126 -42.45 4.33 0.33
C PRO A 126 -42.28 4.05 1.82
N SER A 127 -42.18 5.11 2.60
CA SER A 127 -42.24 5.07 4.06
C SER A 127 -43.57 4.46 4.52
N LEU A 128 -43.53 3.21 4.98
CA LEU A 128 -44.56 2.65 5.84
C LEU A 128 -44.07 2.76 7.29
N ASP A 129 -44.84 3.46 8.11
CA ASP A 129 -44.71 3.46 9.55
C ASP A 129 -44.96 2.05 10.08
N TRP A 130 -43.90 1.37 10.51
CA TRP A 130 -43.99 0.07 11.18
C TRP A 130 -43.85 0.27 12.69
N ASN A 131 -44.93 0.69 13.34
CA ASN A 131 -45.10 0.48 14.77
C ASN A 131 -45.51 -0.99 14.98
N ILE A 132 -44.53 -1.89 15.06
CA ILE A 132 -44.74 -3.27 15.49
C ILE A 132 -44.22 -3.38 16.92
N GLY A 133 -45.14 -3.56 17.87
CA GLY A 133 -44.84 -3.89 19.25
C GLY A 133 -44.12 -5.23 19.32
N VAL A 134 -42.82 -5.20 19.61
CA VAL A 134 -42.02 -6.39 19.91
C VAL A 134 -42.01 -6.58 21.42
N SER A 135 -43.16 -6.94 21.99
CA SER A 135 -43.24 -7.41 23.38
C SER A 135 -43.52 -8.91 23.48
N GLU A 136 -43.81 -9.62 22.38
CA GLU A 136 -44.33 -11.00 22.43
C GLU A 136 -43.36 -12.11 21.96
N ALA A 137 -42.14 -11.83 21.48
CA ALA A 137 -41.33 -12.86 20.82
C ALA A 137 -40.34 -13.64 21.72
N LEU A 138 -40.26 -13.36 23.03
CA LEU A 138 -39.34 -14.07 23.94
C LEU A 138 -39.96 -14.33 25.33
N GLU A 139 -41.24 -14.68 25.40
CA GLU A 139 -41.71 -15.46 26.54
C GLU A 139 -41.24 -16.91 26.36
N CYS A 140 -40.15 -17.25 27.03
CA CYS A 140 -39.81 -18.65 27.27
C CYS A 140 -40.88 -19.20 28.21
N ASP A 141 -41.87 -19.90 27.66
CA ASP A 141 -42.80 -20.72 28.41
C ASP A 141 -42.05 -21.49 29.53
N ASN A 142 -42.40 -21.20 30.78
CA ASN A 142 -42.10 -22.02 31.96
C ASN A 142 -40.65 -22.10 32.48
N GLY A 143 -39.78 -21.12 32.21
CA GLY A 143 -38.47 -21.06 32.87
C GLY A 143 -37.49 -22.18 32.49
N ALA A 144 -37.81 -22.94 31.43
CA ALA A 144 -36.89 -23.91 30.84
C ALA A 144 -35.72 -23.18 30.14
N ALA A 145 -34.52 -23.79 30.19
CA ALA A 145 -33.37 -23.27 29.47
C ALA A 145 -33.66 -23.28 27.96
N VAL A 146 -33.38 -22.16 27.30
CA VAL A 146 -33.54 -22.02 25.84
C VAL A 146 -32.71 -23.08 25.13
N ASP A 147 -33.35 -23.87 24.25
CA ASP A 147 -32.65 -24.83 23.41
C ASP A 147 -31.90 -24.12 22.27
N TRP A 148 -30.61 -23.87 22.51
CA TRP A 148 -29.70 -23.30 21.53
C TRP A 148 -29.24 -24.28 20.45
N THR A 149 -29.54 -25.58 20.57
CA THR A 149 -29.12 -26.57 19.57
C THR A 149 -30.01 -26.55 18.33
N SER A 150 -31.32 -26.38 18.52
CA SER A 150 -32.27 -26.27 17.41
C SER A 150 -32.24 -24.89 16.74
N LEU A 151 -31.77 -23.85 17.46
CA LEU A 151 -31.81 -22.44 17.03
C LEU A 151 -33.23 -21.96 16.64
N ARG A 152 -34.28 -22.71 17.02
CA ARG A 152 -35.67 -22.38 16.63
C ARG A 152 -36.13 -21.04 17.17
N CYS A 153 -35.73 -20.72 18.39
CA CYS A 153 -36.03 -19.46 19.07
C CYS A 153 -35.45 -18.22 18.38
N VAL A 154 -34.60 -18.40 17.36
CA VAL A 154 -33.84 -17.33 16.72
C VAL A 154 -33.87 -17.42 15.19
N VAL A 155 -34.79 -18.21 14.66
CA VAL A 155 -35.16 -18.17 13.25
C VAL A 155 -35.98 -16.91 13.01
N PHE A 156 -35.66 -16.14 11.98
CA PHE A 156 -36.42 -14.96 11.60
C PHE A 156 -36.80 -15.04 10.15
N VAL A 157 -38.10 -14.90 9.89
CA VAL A 157 -38.68 -15.02 8.56
C VAL A 157 -38.23 -16.33 7.88
N GLY A 158 -38.20 -17.43 8.65
CA GLY A 158 -37.80 -18.75 8.17
C GLY A 158 -36.31 -18.94 7.91
N VAL A 159 -35.47 -17.92 8.10
CA VAL A 159 -34.02 -18.01 7.92
C VAL A 159 -33.36 -18.43 9.23
N ARG A 160 -32.64 -19.56 9.20
CA ARG A 160 -31.84 -20.02 10.33
C ARG A 160 -30.48 -19.30 10.34
N PRO A 161 -30.05 -18.77 11.49
CA PRO A 161 -28.74 -18.14 11.59
C PRO A 161 -27.62 -19.19 11.46
N ASP A 162 -26.52 -18.80 10.82
CA ASP A 162 -25.31 -19.60 10.77
C ASP A 162 -24.59 -19.52 12.14
N ALA A 163 -24.78 -20.55 12.96
CA ALA A 163 -24.21 -20.61 14.30
C ALA A 163 -23.60 -21.98 14.58
N ALA A 164 -22.42 -21.97 15.21
CA ALA A 164 -21.69 -23.15 15.63
C ALA A 164 -21.42 -23.12 17.14
N PRO A 165 -21.36 -24.29 17.82
CA PRO A 165 -21.03 -24.34 19.24
C PRO A 165 -19.66 -23.73 19.52
N CYS A 166 -19.57 -22.87 20.54
CA CYS A 166 -18.28 -22.35 20.99
C CYS A 166 -17.49 -23.44 21.71
N THR A 167 -16.34 -23.85 21.15
CA THR A 167 -15.47 -24.89 21.73
C THR A 167 -14.41 -24.35 22.69
N ALA A 168 -14.33 -23.01 22.85
CA ALA A 168 -13.37 -22.37 23.74
C ALA A 168 -13.68 -22.69 25.21
N ARG A 169 -12.63 -22.88 26.02
CA ARG A 169 -12.74 -23.18 27.46
C ARG A 169 -11.94 -22.18 28.31
N GLY A 170 -12.34 -22.03 29.56
CA GLY A 170 -11.64 -21.19 30.55
C GLY A 170 -11.58 -19.71 30.11
N PRO A 171 -10.47 -18.99 30.35
CA PRO A 171 -10.34 -17.58 29.99
C PRO A 171 -10.56 -17.25 28.50
N ARG A 172 -10.37 -18.25 27.61
CA ARG A 172 -10.61 -18.09 26.17
C ARG A 172 -12.11 -18.08 25.82
N LEU A 173 -12.96 -18.69 26.66
CA LEU A 173 -14.40 -18.65 26.47
C LEU A 173 -14.91 -17.21 26.58
N ARG A 174 -14.48 -16.47 27.60
CA ARG A 174 -14.91 -15.07 27.77
C ARG A 174 -14.52 -14.22 26.55
N GLN A 175 -13.27 -14.34 26.10
CA GLN A 175 -12.84 -13.63 24.89
C GLN A 175 -13.65 -14.01 23.64
N ALA A 176 -14.02 -15.27 23.48
CA ALA A 176 -14.83 -15.72 22.35
C ALA A 176 -16.26 -15.16 22.41
N LEU A 177 -16.85 -15.10 23.61
CA LEU A 177 -18.16 -14.48 23.84
C LEU A 177 -18.09 -12.98 23.57
N ASP A 178 -17.10 -12.27 24.11
CA ASP A 178 -16.90 -10.82 23.90
C ASP A 178 -16.71 -10.50 22.41
N HIS A 179 -15.96 -11.34 21.69
CA HIS A 179 -15.81 -11.20 20.23
C HIS A 179 -17.13 -11.40 19.49
N GLY A 180 -17.93 -12.40 19.88
CA GLY A 180 -19.26 -12.64 19.32
C GLY A 180 -20.23 -11.49 19.59
N HIS A 181 -20.23 -10.96 20.82
CA HIS A 181 -21.02 -9.78 21.18
C HIS A 181 -20.60 -8.56 20.36
N PHE A 182 -19.30 -8.32 20.22
CA PHE A 182 -18.80 -7.22 19.39
C PHE A 182 -19.20 -7.40 17.92
N TYR A 183 -19.12 -8.63 17.39
CA TYR A 183 -19.54 -8.92 16.02
C TYR A 183 -21.00 -8.54 15.77
N VAL A 184 -21.89 -8.80 16.73
CA VAL A 184 -23.32 -8.45 16.63
C VAL A 184 -23.53 -6.94 16.82
N TYR A 185 -22.78 -6.32 17.73
CA TYR A 185 -22.85 -4.88 17.98
C TYR A 185 -22.35 -4.04 16.80
N ALA A 186 -21.32 -4.49 16.10
CA ALA A 186 -20.66 -3.71 15.05
C ALA A 186 -21.63 -3.31 13.93
N ASN A 187 -21.68 -2.02 13.61
CA ASN A 187 -22.52 -1.45 12.55
C ASN A 187 -21.96 -1.78 11.17
N LYS A 188 -22.21 -3.02 10.74
CA LYS A 188 -21.77 -3.54 9.45
C LYS A 188 -22.59 -2.94 8.32
N VAL A 189 -22.04 -2.91 7.12
CA VAL A 189 -22.75 -2.51 5.90
C VAL A 189 -24.02 -3.36 5.76
N GLY A 190 -25.18 -2.71 5.62
CA GLY A 190 -26.49 -3.36 5.56
C GLY A 190 -27.14 -3.67 6.91
N THR A 191 -26.57 -3.24 8.03
CA THR A 191 -27.20 -3.39 9.35
C THR A 191 -28.45 -2.51 9.45
N LEU A 192 -29.60 -3.10 9.79
CA LEU A 192 -30.88 -2.38 9.92
C LEU A 192 -31.17 -1.94 11.36
N ARG A 193 -30.86 -2.79 12.34
CA ARG A 193 -31.04 -2.52 13.77
C ARG A 193 -29.93 -3.21 14.57
N VAL A 194 -29.40 -2.50 15.55
CA VAL A 194 -28.51 -3.03 16.58
C VAL A 194 -29.20 -2.81 17.92
N GLU A 195 -29.40 -3.87 18.66
CA GLU A 195 -29.92 -3.81 20.03
C GLU A 195 -29.08 -4.78 20.88
N THR A 196 -28.65 -4.32 22.04
CA THR A 196 -27.78 -5.11 22.93
C THR A 196 -28.40 -5.25 24.30
N SER A 197 -28.04 -6.31 25.01
CA SER A 197 -28.54 -6.65 26.35
C SER A 197 -28.03 -5.74 27.46
N GLY A 198 -27.60 -4.51 27.13
CA GLY A 198 -26.84 -3.64 28.04
C GLY A 198 -25.40 -4.09 28.29
N TYR A 199 -24.87 -5.05 27.51
CA TYR A 199 -23.46 -5.47 27.54
C TYR A 199 -22.69 -4.77 26.41
N ILE A 200 -22.12 -3.60 26.72
CA ILE A 200 -21.67 -2.58 25.78
C ILE A 200 -20.15 -2.68 25.57
N PRO A 201 -19.66 -2.81 24.32
CA PRO A 201 -18.22 -2.78 24.06
C PRO A 201 -17.57 -1.46 24.51
N TRP A 202 -16.31 -1.52 24.91
CA TRP A 202 -15.51 -0.43 25.51
C TRP A 202 -15.94 0.04 26.90
N GLU A 203 -17.15 -0.30 27.36
CA GLU A 203 -17.61 -0.07 28.73
C GLU A 203 -17.45 -1.35 29.56
N ASP A 204 -18.10 -2.43 29.14
CA ASP A 204 -18.11 -3.70 29.89
C ASP A 204 -16.98 -4.66 29.49
N TYR A 205 -16.36 -4.44 28.34
CA TYR A 205 -15.22 -5.23 27.87
C TYR A 205 -14.37 -4.51 26.83
N PRO A 206 -13.06 -4.79 26.78
CA PRO A 206 -12.17 -4.22 25.79
C PRO A 206 -12.33 -4.90 24.42
N VAL A 207 -12.58 -4.09 23.39
CA VAL A 207 -12.57 -4.53 21.98
C VAL A 207 -11.12 -4.64 21.50
N LYS A 208 -10.79 -5.75 20.83
CA LYS A 208 -9.44 -5.98 20.28
C LYS A 208 -9.38 -5.50 18.83
N GLY A 209 -8.29 -4.82 18.47
CA GLY A 209 -8.11 -4.26 17.13
C GLY A 209 -8.27 -5.28 16.00
N TRP A 210 -7.77 -6.50 16.17
CA TRP A 210 -7.90 -7.55 15.13
C TRP A 210 -9.35 -7.98 14.86
N TRP A 211 -10.30 -7.74 15.78
CA TRP A 211 -11.73 -7.95 15.52
C TRP A 211 -12.25 -6.96 14.48
N LEU A 212 -11.79 -5.70 14.57
CA LEU A 212 -12.09 -4.66 13.59
C LEU A 212 -11.45 -4.99 12.23
N ASP A 213 -10.16 -5.35 12.28
CA ASP A 213 -9.34 -5.61 11.09
C ASP A 213 -9.97 -6.72 10.23
N ASN A 214 -10.46 -7.79 10.86
CA ASN A 214 -11.16 -8.88 10.17
C ASN A 214 -12.46 -8.41 9.50
N LEU A 215 -13.31 -7.66 10.21
CA LEU A 215 -14.57 -7.18 9.65
C LEU A 215 -14.36 -6.20 8.50
N TRP A 216 -13.35 -5.34 8.59
CA TRP A 216 -13.02 -4.41 7.52
C TRP A 216 -12.42 -5.14 6.30
N THR A 217 -11.51 -6.11 6.54
CA THR A 217 -10.92 -6.94 5.46
C THR A 217 -11.98 -7.76 4.73
N GLU A 218 -13.00 -8.23 5.43
CA GLU A 218 -14.15 -8.94 4.84
C GLU A 218 -15.19 -7.99 4.20
N HIS A 219 -14.88 -6.68 4.08
CA HIS A 219 -15.79 -5.64 3.57
C HIS A 219 -17.12 -5.54 4.33
N LYS A 220 -17.17 -6.00 5.59
CA LYS A 220 -18.36 -5.89 6.44
C LYS A 220 -18.47 -4.53 7.11
N LEU A 221 -17.37 -3.78 7.27
CA LEU A 221 -17.40 -2.40 7.78
C LEU A 221 -17.11 -1.41 6.65
N SER A 222 -17.81 -0.28 6.65
CA SER A 222 -17.37 0.88 5.87
C SER A 222 -16.08 1.46 6.46
N HIS A 223 -15.36 2.23 5.66
CA HIS A 223 -14.15 2.94 6.12
C HIS A 223 -14.44 3.85 7.32
N ASP A 224 -15.58 4.54 7.33
CA ASP A 224 -15.95 5.47 8.40
C ASP A 224 -16.23 4.76 9.72
N VAL A 225 -17.01 3.67 9.70
CA VAL A 225 -17.29 2.88 10.90
C VAL A 225 -16.02 2.21 11.42
N TYR A 226 -15.18 1.68 10.53
CA TYR A 226 -13.90 1.09 10.92
C TYR A 226 -12.97 2.12 11.57
N LEU A 227 -12.92 3.35 11.06
CA LEU A 227 -12.14 4.44 11.65
C LEU A 227 -12.70 4.87 13.02
N GLU A 228 -14.03 4.99 13.15
CA GLU A 228 -14.70 5.31 14.40
C GLU A 228 -14.35 4.28 15.49
N TYR A 229 -14.46 2.98 15.17
CA TYR A 229 -14.12 1.92 16.11
C TYR A 229 -12.62 1.85 16.41
N SER A 230 -11.78 2.14 15.41
CA SER A 230 -10.34 2.21 15.57
C SER A 230 -9.92 3.30 16.56
N TYR A 231 -10.59 4.46 16.53
CA TYR A 231 -10.38 5.54 17.49
C TYR A 231 -10.68 5.09 18.93
N ARG A 232 -11.78 4.36 19.14
CA ARG A 232 -12.17 3.83 20.47
C ARG A 232 -11.19 2.77 21.00
N VAL A 233 -10.60 1.95 20.13
CA VAL A 233 -9.56 0.97 20.51
C VAL A 233 -8.22 1.63 20.87
N ARG A 234 -7.94 2.83 20.33
CA ARG A 234 -6.73 3.66 20.53
C ARG A 234 -5.42 3.05 20.00
N ILE A 235 -5.10 1.81 20.38
CA ILE A 235 -3.85 1.15 20.01
C ILE A 235 -3.85 0.82 18.52
N GLY A 236 -2.88 1.38 17.79
CA GLY A 236 -2.72 1.16 16.35
C GLY A 236 -3.61 2.04 15.47
N PHE A 237 -4.31 3.03 16.04
CA PHE A 237 -5.19 3.95 15.30
C PHE A 237 -4.48 4.61 14.10
N MET A 238 -3.30 5.22 14.32
CA MET A 238 -2.55 5.90 13.25
C MET A 238 -2.21 4.97 12.09
N GLY A 239 -1.89 3.70 12.37
CA GLY A 239 -1.59 2.71 11.33
C GLY A 239 -2.82 2.38 10.49
N ARG A 240 -3.96 2.17 11.15
CA ARG A 240 -5.24 1.90 10.47
C ARG A 240 -5.73 3.09 9.66
N GLN A 241 -5.58 4.30 10.19
CA GLN A 241 -5.94 5.52 9.47
C GLN A 241 -5.16 5.62 8.14
N ARG A 242 -3.83 5.46 8.18
CA ARG A 242 -3.00 5.45 6.96
C ARG A 242 -3.43 4.34 5.98
N GLN A 243 -3.77 3.16 6.46
CA GLN A 243 -4.25 2.07 5.61
C GLN A 243 -5.57 2.44 4.91
N ILE A 244 -6.52 3.03 5.64
CA ILE A 244 -7.78 3.51 5.07
C ILE A 244 -7.51 4.57 4.01
N ASP A 245 -6.64 5.55 4.30
CA ASP A 245 -6.30 6.62 3.36
C ASP A 245 -5.69 6.05 2.07
N CYS A 246 -4.78 5.07 2.19
CA CYS A 246 -4.20 4.38 1.05
C CYS A 246 -5.26 3.62 0.22
N VAL A 247 -6.18 2.90 0.87
CA VAL A 247 -7.23 2.15 0.17
C VAL A 247 -8.21 3.11 -0.51
N ARG A 248 -8.66 4.17 0.17
CA ARG A 248 -9.53 5.20 -0.41
C ARG A 248 -8.92 5.86 -1.64
N GLU A 249 -7.64 6.21 -1.56
CA GLU A 249 -6.96 6.81 -2.71
C GLU A 249 -6.86 5.82 -3.88
N HIS A 250 -6.62 4.54 -3.59
CA HIS A 250 -6.62 3.51 -4.62
C HIS A 250 -8.00 3.33 -5.27
N GLU A 251 -9.07 3.22 -4.48
CA GLU A 251 -10.45 3.11 -4.98
C GLU A 251 -10.84 4.34 -5.80
N ARG A 252 -10.49 5.54 -5.34
CA ARG A 252 -10.71 6.81 -6.07
C ARG A 252 -9.98 6.80 -7.41
N LYS A 253 -8.72 6.36 -7.44
CA LYS A 253 -7.93 6.21 -8.67
C LYS A 253 -8.59 5.25 -9.64
N LEU A 254 -9.07 4.10 -9.18
CA LEU A 254 -9.77 3.13 -10.03
C LEU A 254 -11.08 3.70 -10.59
N ALA A 255 -11.84 4.43 -9.78
CA ALA A 255 -13.06 5.10 -10.23
C ALA A 255 -12.77 6.15 -11.33
N PHE A 256 -11.73 6.96 -11.14
CA PHE A 256 -11.29 7.92 -12.16
C PHE A 256 -10.82 7.25 -13.43
N GLN A 257 -10.09 6.12 -13.34
CA GLN A 257 -9.67 5.37 -14.52
C GLN A 257 -10.88 4.81 -15.30
N ALA A 258 -11.91 4.34 -14.61
CA ALA A 258 -13.14 3.87 -15.26
C ALA A 258 -13.87 5.02 -15.99
N GLN A 259 -14.01 6.18 -15.34
CA GLN A 259 -14.61 7.37 -15.96
C GLN A 259 -13.77 7.88 -17.14
N GLN A 260 -12.44 7.89 -17.00
CA GLN A 260 -11.52 8.32 -18.06
C GLN A 260 -11.67 7.47 -19.32
N ARG A 261 -11.88 6.14 -19.18
CA ARG A 261 -12.13 5.26 -20.32
C ARG A 261 -13.43 5.61 -21.04
N GLN A 262 -14.53 5.82 -20.30
CA GLN A 262 -15.81 6.20 -20.89
C GLN A 262 -15.71 7.51 -21.67
N VAL A 263 -14.99 8.50 -21.13
CA VAL A 263 -14.76 9.79 -21.80
C VAL A 263 -13.84 9.62 -23.01
N ALA A 264 -12.80 8.79 -22.93
CA ALA A 264 -11.90 8.51 -24.05
C ALA A 264 -12.67 7.89 -25.23
N ASP A 265 -13.59 6.96 -24.98
CA ASP A 265 -14.43 6.35 -26.01
C ASP A 265 -15.33 7.40 -26.70
N ALA A 266 -15.93 8.31 -25.93
CA ALA A 266 -16.73 9.40 -26.48
C ALA A 266 -15.89 10.40 -27.29
N LEU A 267 -14.68 10.74 -26.82
CA LEU A 267 -13.78 11.64 -27.52
C LEU A 267 -13.22 11.03 -28.80
N ALA A 268 -13.01 9.72 -28.85
CA ALA A 268 -12.55 9.01 -30.04
C ALA A 268 -13.50 9.22 -31.23
N LEU A 269 -14.81 9.31 -30.99
CA LEU A 269 -15.81 9.59 -32.03
C LEU A 269 -15.70 11.01 -32.61
N LEU A 270 -15.10 11.94 -31.87
CA LEU A 270 -14.88 13.33 -32.29
C LEU A 270 -13.50 13.54 -32.93
N MET A 271 -12.63 12.53 -32.91
CA MET A 271 -11.29 12.63 -33.46
C MET A 271 -11.36 12.75 -34.98
N ARG A 272 -10.82 13.87 -35.47
CA ARG A 272 -10.62 14.08 -36.90
C ARG A 272 -9.30 13.44 -37.34
N PRO A 273 -9.22 12.94 -38.57
CA PRO A 273 -7.97 12.42 -39.13
C PRO A 273 -6.89 13.53 -39.15
N PHE A 274 -5.65 13.12 -38.92
CA PHE A 274 -4.50 14.01 -39.03
C PHE A 274 -4.17 14.31 -40.48
N ARG A 275 -3.65 15.51 -40.73
CA ARG A 275 -3.20 15.95 -42.06
C ARG A 275 -2.07 15.05 -42.58
N PRO A 276 -2.15 14.49 -43.80
CA PRO A 276 -1.11 13.63 -44.35
C PRO A 276 0.28 14.27 -44.39
N GLU A 277 0.34 15.60 -44.60
CA GLU A 277 1.59 16.37 -44.64
C GLU A 277 2.29 16.42 -43.28
N VAL A 278 1.52 16.40 -42.19
CA VAL A 278 2.07 16.32 -40.84
C VAL A 278 2.66 14.93 -40.59
N LEU A 279 1.95 13.89 -41.02
CA LEU A 279 2.39 12.50 -40.85
C LEU A 279 3.64 12.19 -41.68
N SER A 280 3.74 12.71 -42.91
CA SER A 280 4.91 12.52 -43.76
C SER A 280 6.16 13.16 -43.16
N ARG A 281 6.02 14.34 -42.53
CA ARG A 281 7.12 15.01 -41.82
C ARG A 281 7.60 14.25 -40.58
N LEU A 282 6.78 13.39 -39.98
CA LEU A 282 7.18 12.55 -38.85
C LEU A 282 7.95 11.29 -39.26
N GLN A 283 7.81 10.83 -40.51
CA GLN A 283 8.40 9.57 -40.96
C GLN A 283 9.92 9.45 -40.75
N PRO A 284 10.74 10.49 -41.01
CA PRO A 284 12.18 10.39 -40.75
C PRO A 284 12.48 10.09 -39.28
N TRP A 285 11.78 10.76 -38.35
CA TRP A 285 11.92 10.51 -36.93
C TRP A 285 11.47 9.11 -36.52
N VAL A 286 10.37 8.60 -37.07
CA VAL A 286 9.88 7.24 -36.78
C VAL A 286 10.86 6.18 -37.30
N SER A 287 11.41 6.40 -38.50
CA SER A 287 12.29 5.44 -39.19
C SER A 287 13.58 5.14 -38.42
N GLN A 288 14.07 6.08 -37.61
CA GLN A 288 15.30 5.89 -36.83
C GLN A 288 15.22 4.66 -35.90
N TYR A 289 14.01 4.33 -35.43
CA TYR A 289 13.79 3.23 -34.51
C TYR A 289 13.75 1.87 -35.21
N GLN A 290 13.93 1.79 -36.53
CA GLN A 290 14.03 0.52 -37.26
C GLN A 290 15.42 -0.12 -37.10
N SER A 291 16.46 0.70 -36.87
CA SER A 291 17.84 0.26 -36.67
C SER A 291 18.30 0.47 -35.22
N VAL A 292 19.32 -0.28 -34.82
CA VAL A 292 20.01 -0.08 -33.55
C VAL A 292 20.95 1.12 -33.69
N GLN A 293 20.84 2.08 -32.78
CA GLN A 293 21.66 3.30 -32.74
C GLN A 293 22.23 3.50 -31.33
N LEU A 294 23.35 4.21 -31.24
CA LEU A 294 23.95 4.56 -29.95
C LEU A 294 23.10 5.59 -29.18
N ARG A 295 22.43 6.47 -29.91
CA ARG A 295 21.55 7.52 -29.39
C ARG A 295 20.37 7.69 -30.34
N TYR A 296 19.21 8.01 -29.81
CA TYR A 296 18.00 8.29 -30.57
C TYR A 296 17.55 9.72 -30.33
N LYS A 297 17.05 10.38 -31.39
CA LYS A 297 16.49 11.73 -31.28
C LYS A 297 15.09 11.68 -30.68
N PHE A 298 14.81 12.56 -29.73
CA PHE A 298 13.44 12.74 -29.21
C PHE A 298 12.64 13.71 -30.12
N LEU A 299 11.33 13.54 -30.17
CA LEU A 299 10.43 14.39 -30.95
C LEU A 299 9.97 15.59 -30.13
N VAL A 300 10.01 16.77 -30.74
CA VAL A 300 9.44 18.00 -30.18
C VAL A 300 8.31 18.46 -31.09
N LEU A 301 7.08 18.42 -30.59
CA LEU A 301 5.91 19.00 -31.25
C LEU A 301 5.69 20.41 -30.73
N ARG A 302 6.05 21.40 -31.55
CA ARG A 302 5.93 22.82 -31.19
C ARG A 302 4.82 23.49 -31.97
N GLY A 303 3.99 24.28 -31.31
CA GLY A 303 2.91 25.02 -31.96
C GLY A 303 2.03 25.76 -30.96
N GLY A 304 1.16 26.64 -31.45
CA GLY A 304 0.26 27.41 -30.59
C GLY A 304 -0.76 26.53 -29.85
N SER A 305 -1.50 27.12 -28.91
CA SER A 305 -2.64 26.44 -28.29
C SER A 305 -3.63 25.94 -29.35
N GLN A 306 -4.31 24.83 -29.07
CA GLN A 306 -5.33 24.22 -29.95
C GLN A 306 -4.84 23.74 -31.33
N THR A 307 -3.54 23.67 -31.58
CA THR A 307 -3.00 23.08 -32.83
C THR A 307 -3.11 21.55 -32.88
N GLY A 308 -3.53 20.89 -31.79
CA GLY A 308 -3.67 19.43 -31.73
C GLY A 308 -2.41 18.67 -31.32
N LYS A 309 -1.34 19.36 -30.88
CA LYS A 309 -0.04 18.77 -30.47
C LYS A 309 -0.18 17.55 -29.56
N SER A 310 -0.89 17.71 -28.45
CA SER A 310 -1.08 16.66 -27.44
C SER A 310 -1.91 15.50 -27.98
N THR A 311 -2.91 15.79 -28.82
CA THR A 311 -3.74 14.77 -29.46
C THR A 311 -2.93 13.95 -30.46
N LEU A 312 -2.13 14.61 -31.29
CA LEU A 312 -1.19 13.95 -32.21
C LEU A 312 -0.20 13.07 -31.44
N ALA A 313 0.45 13.61 -30.41
CA ALA A 313 1.40 12.87 -29.58
C ALA A 313 0.78 11.62 -28.96
N LYS A 314 -0.44 11.72 -28.42
CA LYS A 314 -1.17 10.59 -27.82
C LYS A 314 -1.60 9.54 -28.85
N SER A 315 -1.69 9.92 -30.13
CA SER A 315 -2.14 9.06 -31.21
C SER A 315 -1.00 8.33 -31.95
N LEU A 316 0.26 8.70 -31.71
CA LEU A 316 1.42 8.10 -32.41
C LEU A 316 1.45 6.57 -32.28
N GLY A 317 1.05 6.02 -31.13
CA GLY A 317 0.95 4.57 -30.96
C GLY A 317 0.01 3.91 -31.97
N HIS A 318 -1.19 4.47 -32.16
CA HIS A 318 -2.12 3.97 -33.15
C HIS A 318 -1.62 4.19 -34.59
N LEU A 319 -1.00 5.35 -34.86
CA LEU A 319 -0.53 5.73 -36.20
C LEU A 319 0.66 4.90 -36.70
N PHE A 320 1.55 4.48 -35.79
CA PHE A 320 2.80 3.78 -36.14
C PHE A 320 2.88 2.36 -35.57
N GLY A 321 1.80 1.84 -35.00
CA GLY A 321 1.73 0.46 -34.49
C GLY A 321 2.50 0.23 -33.18
N TRP A 322 2.72 1.28 -32.37
CA TRP A 322 3.31 1.14 -31.05
C TRP A 322 2.24 0.94 -29.98
N ARG A 323 2.65 0.41 -28.82
CA ARG A 323 1.79 0.38 -27.63
C ARG A 323 1.45 1.80 -27.17
N ARG A 324 0.46 1.92 -26.28
CA ARG A 324 -0.01 3.20 -25.73
C ARG A 324 1.14 4.05 -25.15
N PRO A 325 1.02 5.38 -25.14
CA PRO A 325 1.99 6.24 -24.47
C PRO A 325 1.92 6.08 -22.95
N PHE A 326 3.07 6.20 -22.30
CA PHE A 326 3.11 6.71 -20.92
C PHE A 326 3.06 8.24 -20.98
N VAL A 327 2.08 8.86 -20.33
CA VAL A 327 1.87 10.32 -20.40
C VAL A 327 2.20 10.95 -19.06
N GLN A 328 3.15 11.88 -19.05
CA GLN A 328 3.41 12.79 -17.96
C GLN A 328 3.07 14.21 -18.41
N THR A 329 2.11 14.84 -17.76
CA THR A 329 1.88 16.28 -17.93
C THR A 329 2.92 17.03 -17.10
N VAL A 330 3.84 17.74 -17.74
CA VAL A 330 5.00 18.37 -17.10
C VAL A 330 4.60 19.66 -16.40
N GLN A 331 3.97 20.61 -17.10
CA GLN A 331 3.62 21.93 -16.54
C GLN A 331 4.82 22.60 -15.84
N SER A 332 4.86 22.58 -14.50
CA SER A 332 5.92 23.16 -13.66
C SER A 332 6.81 22.11 -12.98
N ALA A 333 6.74 20.85 -13.41
CA ALA A 333 7.61 19.79 -12.89
C ALA A 333 9.07 20.05 -13.29
N GLU A 334 9.97 19.95 -12.31
CA GLU A 334 11.40 20.21 -12.51
C GLU A 334 12.11 19.04 -13.22
N ALA A 335 11.59 17.82 -13.08
CA ALA A 335 12.20 16.60 -13.62
C ALA A 335 11.16 15.56 -14.06
N PRO A 336 11.52 14.63 -14.97
CA PRO A 336 10.71 13.48 -15.35
C PRO A 336 10.31 12.60 -14.15
N ASP A 337 9.03 12.23 -14.08
CA ASP A 337 8.51 11.22 -13.15
C ASP A 337 8.01 10.00 -13.94
N LEU A 338 8.89 9.02 -14.06
CA LEU A 338 8.67 7.78 -14.79
C LEU A 338 8.43 6.59 -13.85
N LYS A 339 8.07 6.82 -12.58
CA LYS A 339 7.89 5.73 -11.60
C LYS A 339 6.82 4.70 -12.00
N ALA A 340 5.82 5.14 -12.76
CA ALA A 340 4.74 4.30 -13.27
C ALA A 340 4.95 3.87 -14.74
N TYR A 341 6.08 4.24 -15.35
CA TYR A 341 6.43 3.76 -16.68
C TYR A 341 6.73 2.25 -16.64
N SER A 342 6.29 1.56 -17.68
CA SER A 342 6.55 0.13 -17.88
C SER A 342 6.77 -0.12 -19.38
N PRO A 343 7.92 -0.68 -19.79
CA PRO A 343 8.19 -1.00 -21.20
C PRO A 343 7.29 -2.12 -21.74
N GLU A 344 6.68 -2.92 -20.86
CA GLU A 344 5.72 -3.96 -21.25
C GLU A 344 4.37 -3.36 -21.63
N GLU A 345 3.97 -2.28 -20.97
CA GLU A 345 2.67 -1.64 -21.22
C GLU A 345 2.75 -0.48 -22.21
N HIS A 346 3.86 0.25 -22.23
CA HIS A 346 4.00 1.51 -22.94
C HIS A 346 4.97 1.38 -24.12
N GLY A 347 4.59 1.98 -25.25
CA GLY A 347 5.41 1.93 -26.46
C GLY A 347 6.36 3.11 -26.59
N TYR A 348 6.07 4.20 -25.88
CA TYR A 348 6.79 5.46 -25.91
C TYR A 348 6.40 6.32 -24.72
N ILE A 349 7.17 7.38 -24.46
CA ILE A 349 6.92 8.34 -23.38
C ILE A 349 6.54 9.69 -23.99
N LEU A 350 5.49 10.29 -23.45
CA LEU A 350 5.02 11.63 -23.77
C LEU A 350 5.16 12.55 -22.56
N PHE A 351 6.02 13.56 -22.70
CA PHE A 351 6.10 14.72 -21.83
C PHE A 351 5.20 15.83 -22.38
N ASP A 352 3.97 15.91 -21.89
CA ASP A 352 2.95 16.83 -22.37
C ASP A 352 3.09 18.20 -21.66
N ASN A 353 3.02 19.29 -22.43
CA ASN A 353 3.04 20.67 -21.94
C ASN A 353 4.33 21.03 -21.17
N VAL A 354 5.48 20.85 -21.82
CA VAL A 354 6.78 21.32 -21.32
C VAL A 354 6.90 22.83 -21.53
N ASN A 355 7.10 23.56 -20.44
CA ASN A 355 7.15 25.03 -20.44
C ASN A 355 8.57 25.62 -20.51
N HIS A 356 9.59 24.80 -20.24
CA HIS A 356 10.99 25.24 -20.20
C HIS A 356 11.93 24.15 -20.69
N MET A 357 12.89 24.49 -21.56
CA MET A 357 13.84 23.51 -22.11
C MET A 357 14.78 22.89 -21.07
N ASP A 358 15.03 23.55 -19.94
CA ASP A 358 15.85 23.00 -18.84
C ASP A 358 15.33 21.66 -18.31
N PHE A 359 14.02 21.40 -18.41
CA PHE A 359 13.45 20.08 -18.10
C PHE A 359 14.15 18.94 -18.85
N ILE A 360 14.60 19.22 -20.07
CA ILE A 360 15.32 18.28 -20.94
C ILE A 360 16.82 18.41 -20.74
N LEU A 361 17.35 19.63 -20.66
CA LEU A 361 18.79 19.87 -20.54
C LEU A 361 19.36 19.38 -19.21
N ASN A 362 18.56 19.34 -18.14
CA ASN A 362 18.97 18.75 -16.88
C ASN A 362 19.06 17.22 -16.94
N GLU A 363 18.39 16.60 -17.93
CA GLU A 363 18.26 15.14 -18.08
C GLU A 363 18.77 14.65 -19.44
N ARG A 364 19.82 15.29 -19.99
CA ARG A 364 20.35 15.01 -21.35
C ARG A 364 20.56 13.53 -21.64
N ALA A 365 21.14 12.79 -20.70
CA ALA A 365 21.40 11.36 -20.88
C ALA A 365 20.10 10.57 -21.08
N LEU A 366 19.05 10.89 -20.32
CA LEU A 366 17.73 10.28 -20.41
C LEU A 366 17.12 10.51 -21.80
N PHE A 367 17.19 11.76 -22.29
CA PHE A 367 16.58 12.17 -23.55
C PHE A 367 17.30 11.64 -24.81
N GLN A 368 18.46 11.02 -24.67
CA GLN A 368 19.16 10.33 -25.76
C GLN A 368 18.72 8.88 -25.95
N ALA A 369 17.89 8.34 -25.03
CA ALA A 369 17.39 6.96 -25.08
C ALA A 369 18.49 5.93 -25.40
N ASN A 370 19.66 6.14 -24.78
CA ASN A 370 20.83 5.29 -24.95
C ASN A 370 20.70 4.01 -24.09
N ASN A 371 21.73 3.15 -24.11
CA ASN A 371 21.69 1.87 -23.39
C ASN A 371 22.11 1.98 -21.91
N ASP A 372 22.09 3.18 -21.34
CA ASP A 372 22.46 3.36 -19.94
C ASP A 372 21.26 3.21 -19.01
N LEU A 373 21.53 2.85 -17.76
CA LEU A 373 20.52 2.86 -16.70
C LEU A 373 20.48 4.25 -16.07
N HIS A 374 19.34 4.93 -16.17
CA HIS A 374 19.16 6.27 -15.61
C HIS A 374 18.55 6.18 -14.22
N THR A 375 19.03 7.01 -13.29
CA THR A 375 18.46 7.11 -11.93
C THR A 375 17.71 8.41 -11.80
N LEU A 376 16.41 8.33 -11.50
CA LEU A 376 15.49 9.45 -11.32
C LEU A 376 15.02 9.51 -9.87
N GLY A 377 14.35 10.61 -9.49
CA GLY A 377 13.79 10.77 -8.14
C GLY A 377 14.85 10.95 -7.04
N ALA A 378 16.05 11.41 -7.42
CA ALA A 378 17.14 11.66 -6.48
C ALA A 378 16.79 12.83 -5.55
N SER A 379 16.22 12.52 -4.39
CA SER A 379 16.08 13.46 -3.27
C SER A 379 17.29 13.39 -2.34
N ARG A 380 17.47 14.39 -1.47
CA ARG A 380 18.59 14.46 -0.50
C ARG A 380 18.74 13.21 0.38
N THR A 381 17.68 12.42 0.55
CA THR A 381 17.68 11.20 1.36
C THR A 381 17.73 9.90 0.55
N GLY A 382 17.62 9.97 -0.79
CA GLY A 382 17.67 8.80 -1.68
C GLY A 382 16.50 7.81 -1.58
N ILE A 383 15.58 7.98 -0.63
CA ILE A 383 14.48 7.02 -0.35
C ILE A 383 13.49 6.88 -1.52
N TYR A 384 13.44 7.89 -2.40
CA TYR A 384 12.54 7.92 -3.54
C TYR A 384 13.25 7.73 -4.88
N SER A 385 14.54 7.40 -4.89
CA SER A 385 15.24 7.13 -6.15
C SER A 385 14.76 5.83 -6.78
N TYR A 386 14.69 5.84 -8.11
CA TYR A 386 14.36 4.66 -8.90
C TYR A 386 15.11 4.71 -10.22
N SER A 387 15.34 3.53 -10.81
CA SER A 387 16.07 3.42 -12.06
C SER A 387 15.15 3.09 -13.21
N VAL A 388 15.45 3.66 -14.38
CA VAL A 388 14.73 3.41 -15.63
C VAL A 388 15.72 3.11 -16.74
N TRP A 389 15.36 2.20 -17.63
CA TRP A 389 16.12 1.86 -18.83
C TRP A 389 15.26 2.18 -20.06
N LEU A 390 15.73 3.13 -20.87
CA LEU A 390 14.96 3.73 -21.97
C LEU A 390 15.58 3.47 -23.35
N PHE A 391 16.43 2.45 -23.48
CA PHE A 391 17.10 2.16 -24.74
C PHE A 391 16.09 1.98 -25.88
N ARG A 392 16.25 2.77 -26.95
CA ARG A 392 15.35 2.75 -28.13
C ARG A 392 13.88 3.08 -27.81
N CYS A 393 13.59 3.63 -26.63
CA CYS A 393 12.26 4.12 -26.31
C CYS A 393 12.02 5.47 -27.01
N PRO A 394 10.96 5.62 -27.83
CA PRO A 394 10.61 6.92 -28.38
C PRO A 394 10.20 7.88 -27.26
N LEU A 395 10.75 9.09 -27.31
CA LEU A 395 10.44 10.17 -26.39
C LEU A 395 9.81 11.31 -27.18
N VAL A 396 8.68 11.81 -26.71
CA VAL A 396 7.88 12.84 -27.36
C VAL A 396 7.62 13.97 -26.38
N VAL A 397 7.84 15.20 -26.81
CA VAL A 397 7.66 16.41 -26.02
C VAL A 397 6.69 17.32 -26.75
N THR A 398 5.69 17.86 -26.05
CA THR A 398 4.85 18.94 -26.60
C THR A 398 5.21 20.26 -25.95
N VAL A 399 5.39 21.28 -26.78
CA VAL A 399 5.86 22.61 -26.38
C VAL A 399 4.93 23.67 -26.97
N ASP A 400 4.45 24.59 -26.13
CA ASP A 400 3.69 25.75 -26.61
C ASP A 400 4.62 26.87 -27.10
N LEU A 401 4.10 27.78 -27.93
CA LEU A 401 4.87 28.93 -28.41
C LEU A 401 5.26 29.89 -27.29
N SER A 402 4.51 29.91 -26.19
CA SER A 402 4.81 30.72 -25.00
C SER A 402 5.88 30.10 -24.10
N ALA A 403 6.33 28.88 -24.36
CA ALA A 403 7.35 28.22 -23.56
C ALA A 403 8.74 28.85 -23.80
N VAL A 404 9.60 28.83 -22.78
CA VAL A 404 11.00 29.23 -22.91
C VAL A 404 11.74 28.11 -23.63
N TRP A 405 11.89 28.29 -24.94
CA TRP A 405 12.40 27.26 -25.84
C TRP A 405 13.27 27.85 -26.94
N GLU A 406 14.57 27.57 -26.85
CA GLU A 406 15.56 27.96 -27.85
C GLU A 406 16.06 26.71 -28.60
N GLY A 407 15.40 26.40 -29.71
CA GLY A 407 15.74 25.23 -30.53
C GLY A 407 17.13 25.29 -31.17
N SER A 408 17.75 26.48 -31.21
CA SER A 408 19.13 26.69 -31.64
C SER A 408 20.17 26.35 -30.57
N GLU A 409 19.77 26.00 -29.35
CA GLU A 409 20.70 25.48 -28.35
C GLU A 409 21.42 24.24 -28.94
N PRO A 410 22.77 24.22 -28.96
CA PRO A 410 23.52 23.22 -29.73
C PRO A 410 23.17 21.78 -29.39
N TRP A 411 22.98 21.48 -28.11
CA TRP A 411 22.66 20.12 -27.70
C TRP A 411 21.25 19.71 -28.15
N LEU A 412 20.25 20.58 -28.03
CA LEU A 412 18.90 20.33 -28.55
C LEU A 412 18.93 20.12 -30.07
N ALA A 413 19.60 21.01 -30.83
CA ALA A 413 19.67 20.91 -32.28
C ALA A 413 20.21 19.55 -32.77
N ASP A 414 21.21 19.01 -32.06
CA ASP A 414 21.81 17.72 -32.39
C ASP A 414 20.94 16.51 -31.97
N ASN A 415 20.22 16.62 -30.85
CA ASN A 415 19.52 15.49 -30.21
C ASN A 415 17.99 15.50 -30.37
N MET A 416 17.40 16.56 -30.90
CA MET A 416 15.96 16.66 -31.12
C MET A 416 15.59 16.50 -32.61
N PHE A 417 14.34 16.10 -32.82
CA PHE A 417 13.63 16.26 -34.08
C PHE A 417 12.46 17.21 -33.83
N GLU A 418 12.54 18.44 -34.30
CA GLU A 418 11.48 19.43 -34.11
C GLU A 418 10.48 19.43 -35.27
N LEU A 419 9.21 19.28 -34.94
CA LEU A 419 8.09 19.47 -35.85
C LEU A 419 7.29 20.70 -35.41
N PHE A 420 7.45 21.79 -36.16
CA PHE A 420 6.64 22.98 -35.99
C PHE A 420 5.28 22.83 -36.67
N LEU A 421 4.21 23.08 -35.90
CA LEU A 421 2.81 23.10 -36.31
C LEU A 421 2.34 24.56 -36.38
N ASP A 422 2.12 25.02 -37.61
CA ASP A 422 1.64 26.36 -37.97
C ASP A 422 0.12 26.54 -37.83
N GLY A 423 -0.60 25.46 -37.53
CA GLY A 423 -2.04 25.45 -37.31
C GLY A 423 -2.54 24.09 -36.82
N PRO A 424 -3.87 23.86 -36.83
CA PRO A 424 -4.45 22.57 -36.49
C PRO A 424 -3.86 21.44 -37.35
N CYS A 425 -3.34 20.40 -36.69
CA CYS A 425 -2.75 19.24 -37.36
C CYS A 425 -3.79 18.22 -37.87
N TYR A 426 -5.08 18.55 -37.75
CA TYR A 426 -6.22 17.73 -38.18
C TYR A 426 -6.98 18.40 -39.34
N LEU A 427 -7.83 17.60 -40.01
CA LEU A 427 -8.68 18.05 -41.12
C LEU A 427 -9.90 18.88 -40.68
#